data_AF-A0A0R1XJM5-F1
#
_entry.id   AF-A0A0R1XJM5-F1
#
_cell.length_a   1.000
_cell.length_b   1.000
_cell.length_c   1.000
_cell.angle_alpha   90.00
_cell.angle_beta   90.00
_cell.angle_gamma   90.00
#
_symmetry.space_group_name_H-M   'P 1'
#
loop_
_entity.id
_entity.type
_entity.pdbx_description
1 polymer ?
#
loop_
_entity_poly.entity_id
_entity_poly.type
_entity_poly.pdbx_seq_one_letter_code
_entity_poly.pdbx_strand_id
1 'polypeptide(L)'
;MLLVIISLNISIVSGITGVTASSKNRAFFDMKARSAYAIDAESGQVLYQKNATKRYPIASVTKILTLAVIEQDIRDHKMSWKQKITITPEVAKVANDWHFSNVQLNAGEKYSVKQLVDSMMLVSADGSTEALALASAGSTAAFNKKMQRVAHAAGVYDAKIYNMIGLPNGDLGKNAIKGVDKNAENLFSARDMALISKYVIEKYPETLNITKEKFADFDVSADHKEHMVNINSLLPQNGAAPKDWQIDGLKTGNTDVAGKCIVSTGTYAGRRVIVVALHTKGGWNDQSKNQKAFYEQLAASYQPQTLTSIKGLPKTLRTQRVVHAKKRHSTKLALIKPVTVWLPKNTTWAQAKPSLQIDKQHRSVTGKLQAPLKKGEKVGTVKLHPAGLPTMKVPVKSTHAILKTFF
;
A
#
# COMPACT_ATOMS: atom_id res chain seq x y z
N MET A 1 46.11 -27.44 -72.29
CA MET A 1 45.07 -26.39 -72.45
C MET A 1 43.85 -26.85 -71.68
N LEU A 2 43.58 -26.26 -70.50
CA LEU A 2 42.55 -25.21 -70.31
C LEU A 2 41.15 -25.75 -70.70
N LEU A 3 40.10 -25.76 -69.87
CA LEU A 3 39.79 -25.02 -68.64
C LEU A 3 38.54 -25.73 -68.04
N VAL A 4 38.61 -26.24 -66.81
CA VAL A 4 37.43 -26.79 -66.10
C VAL A 4 36.77 -25.64 -65.33
N ILE A 5 35.58 -25.23 -65.76
CA ILE A 5 34.81 -24.16 -65.14
C ILE A 5 34.09 -24.74 -63.91
N ILE A 6 34.58 -24.38 -62.72
CA ILE A 6 33.91 -24.61 -61.44
C ILE A 6 32.90 -23.48 -61.24
N SER A 7 31.61 -23.77 -61.43
CA SER A 7 30.51 -22.87 -61.08
C SER A 7 30.19 -22.99 -59.58
N LEU A 8 30.60 -21.98 -58.82
CA LEU A 8 30.37 -21.83 -57.38
C LEU A 8 28.92 -21.40 -57.11
N ASN A 9 28.10 -22.30 -56.55
CA ASN A 9 26.76 -21.98 -56.06
C ASN A 9 26.87 -21.26 -54.69
N ILE A 10 26.70 -19.93 -54.69
CA ILE A 10 26.58 -19.13 -53.47
C ILE A 10 25.11 -19.15 -53.04
N SER A 11 24.75 -20.05 -52.11
CA SER A 11 23.47 -20.01 -51.42
C SER A 11 23.51 -18.95 -50.31
N ILE A 12 22.94 -17.78 -50.57
CA ILE A 12 22.72 -16.74 -49.56
C ILE A 12 21.56 -17.18 -48.66
N VAL A 13 21.89 -17.81 -47.53
CA VAL A 13 20.91 -18.08 -46.46
C VAL A 13 20.60 -16.74 -45.77
N SER A 14 19.52 -16.10 -46.22
CA SER A 14 18.96 -14.93 -45.58
C SER A 14 18.29 -15.34 -44.27
N GLY A 15 19.05 -15.29 -43.18
CA GLY A 15 18.55 -15.51 -41.82
C GLY A 15 17.63 -14.38 -41.38
N ILE A 16 16.33 -14.51 -41.61
CA ILE A 16 15.29 -13.69 -40.96
C ILE A 16 14.78 -14.47 -39.75
N THR A 17 15.52 -14.45 -38.66
CA THR A 17 14.95 -14.72 -37.34
C THR A 17 14.46 -13.40 -36.75
N GLY A 18 13.30 -12.97 -37.23
CA GLY A 18 12.51 -11.91 -36.59
C GLY A 18 12.04 -12.39 -35.22
N VAL A 19 12.90 -12.30 -34.20
CA VAL A 19 12.49 -12.41 -32.80
C VAL A 19 11.71 -11.14 -32.48
N THR A 20 10.40 -11.14 -32.76
CA THR A 20 9.48 -10.22 -32.12
C THR A 20 9.32 -10.63 -30.67
N ALA A 21 10.33 -10.33 -29.84
CA ALA A 21 10.18 -10.31 -28.41
C ALA A 21 9.26 -9.13 -28.05
N SER A 22 7.95 -9.40 -28.09
CA SER A 22 6.97 -8.63 -27.34
C SER A 22 7.39 -8.72 -25.87
N SER A 23 8.22 -7.77 -25.41
CA SER A 23 8.53 -7.60 -24.00
C SER A 23 7.27 -7.15 -23.27
N LYS A 24 6.38 -8.11 -22.98
CA LYS A 24 5.45 -7.98 -21.87
C LYS A 24 6.35 -7.70 -20.67
N ASN A 25 6.30 -6.48 -20.16
CA ASN A 25 7.09 -6.02 -19.02
C ASN A 25 6.67 -6.88 -17.81
N ARG A 26 7.29 -8.05 -17.66
CA ARG A 26 6.98 -9.03 -16.62
C ARG A 26 7.36 -8.39 -15.30
N ALA A 27 6.46 -8.44 -14.33
CA ALA A 27 6.77 -7.95 -12.99
C ALA A 27 8.05 -8.65 -12.48
N PHE A 28 8.90 -7.91 -11.79
CA PHE A 28 10.18 -8.43 -11.31
C PHE A 28 10.02 -9.59 -10.32
N PHE A 29 8.89 -9.64 -9.63
CA PHE A 29 8.53 -10.63 -8.62
C PHE A 29 7.24 -11.36 -9.01
N ASP A 30 7.03 -12.58 -8.52
CA ASP A 30 5.72 -13.24 -8.57
C ASP A 30 5.21 -13.49 -7.15
N MET A 31 4.41 -12.55 -6.65
CA MET A 31 3.79 -12.67 -5.34
C MET A 31 2.77 -13.83 -5.35
N LYS A 32 3.04 -14.85 -4.53
CA LYS A 32 2.19 -16.04 -4.33
C LYS A 32 0.91 -15.73 -3.53
N ALA A 33 0.14 -14.76 -3.98
CA ALA A 33 -1.14 -14.33 -3.43
C ALA A 33 -2.17 -14.13 -4.56
N ARG A 34 -3.47 -14.19 -4.26
CA ARG A 34 -4.51 -13.88 -5.28
C ARG A 34 -4.52 -12.41 -5.65
N SER A 35 -4.27 -11.53 -4.68
CA SER A 35 -4.13 -10.09 -4.89
C SER A 35 -2.97 -9.54 -4.07
N ALA A 36 -2.25 -8.58 -4.63
CA ALA A 36 -1.13 -7.94 -3.97
C ALA A 36 -0.85 -6.56 -4.54
N TYR A 37 -0.30 -5.70 -3.70
CA TYR A 37 0.06 -4.33 -4.05
C TYR A 37 1.20 -3.86 -3.17
N ALA A 38 2.20 -3.19 -3.76
CA ALA A 38 3.31 -2.61 -3.02
C ALA A 38 3.58 -1.18 -3.48
N ILE A 39 3.84 -0.28 -2.54
CA ILE A 39 4.11 1.14 -2.81
C ILE A 39 5.28 1.65 -1.99
N ASP A 40 6.03 2.60 -2.55
CA ASP A 40 6.80 3.56 -1.77
C ASP A 40 5.83 4.59 -1.17
N ALA A 41 5.76 4.65 0.16
CA ALA A 41 4.71 5.39 0.86
C ALA A 41 4.73 6.89 0.55
N GLU A 42 5.91 7.49 0.51
CA GLU A 42 6.07 8.94 0.33
C GLU A 42 5.85 9.39 -1.12
N SER A 43 6.46 8.69 -2.09
CA SER A 43 6.34 9.05 -3.52
C SER A 43 5.02 8.58 -4.13
N GLY A 44 4.40 7.55 -3.55
CA GLY A 44 3.25 6.86 -4.13
C GLY A 44 3.60 5.99 -5.34
N GLN A 45 4.88 5.77 -5.62
CA GLN A 45 5.29 4.87 -6.71
C GLN A 45 4.81 3.46 -6.42
N VAL A 46 4.10 2.88 -7.39
CA VAL A 46 3.74 1.47 -7.35
C VAL A 46 4.97 0.64 -7.69
N LEU A 47 5.33 -0.24 -6.77
CA LEU A 47 6.45 -1.16 -6.89
C LEU A 47 5.96 -2.51 -7.41
N TYR A 48 4.75 -2.93 -7.02
CA TYR A 48 4.15 -4.18 -7.47
C TYR A 48 2.63 -4.09 -7.50
N GLN A 49 2.00 -4.80 -8.42
CA GLN A 49 0.56 -4.94 -8.46
C GLN A 49 0.13 -6.27 -9.12
N LYS A 50 -0.84 -6.94 -8.49
CA LYS A 50 -1.50 -8.16 -8.99
C LYS A 50 -2.95 -8.13 -8.52
N ASN A 51 -3.92 -8.09 -9.43
CA ASN A 51 -5.35 -7.98 -9.11
C ASN A 51 -5.65 -6.89 -8.04
N ALA A 52 -4.92 -5.78 -8.09
CA ALA A 52 -4.77 -4.86 -6.96
C ALA A 52 -6.06 -4.11 -6.58
N THR A 53 -7.01 -3.98 -7.50
CA THR A 53 -8.30 -3.30 -7.30
C THR A 53 -9.47 -4.27 -7.08
N LYS A 54 -9.24 -5.58 -7.19
CA LYS A 54 -10.27 -6.58 -6.91
C LYS A 54 -10.37 -6.78 -5.39
N ARG A 55 -11.60 -6.75 -4.88
CA ARG A 55 -11.88 -6.91 -3.45
C ARG A 55 -11.87 -8.38 -3.04
N TYR A 56 -11.30 -8.65 -1.87
CA TYR A 56 -11.26 -9.95 -1.22
C TYR A 56 -11.56 -9.77 0.27
N PRO A 57 -12.00 -10.84 0.96
CA PRO A 57 -11.97 -10.84 2.41
C PRO A 57 -10.55 -10.63 2.93
N ILE A 58 -10.40 -9.82 3.96
CA ILE A 58 -9.08 -9.40 4.48
C ILE A 58 -8.80 -9.88 5.91
N ALA A 59 -9.75 -10.57 6.55
CA ALA A 59 -9.63 -11.02 7.93
C ALA A 59 -9.16 -9.88 8.87
N SER A 60 -8.33 -10.23 9.86
CA SER A 60 -7.77 -9.31 10.85
C SER A 60 -6.91 -8.16 10.32
N VAL A 61 -6.57 -8.12 9.02
CA VAL A 61 -5.99 -6.91 8.41
C VAL A 61 -6.95 -5.71 8.53
N THR A 62 -8.25 -5.97 8.69
CA THR A 62 -9.28 -4.98 9.09
C THR A 62 -8.83 -4.10 10.25
N LYS A 63 -8.11 -4.67 11.24
CA LYS A 63 -7.73 -3.98 12.47
C LYS A 63 -6.81 -2.77 12.25
N ILE A 64 -6.17 -2.65 11.09
CA ILE A 64 -5.45 -1.42 10.69
C ILE A 64 -6.43 -0.24 10.59
N LEU A 65 -7.61 -0.46 9.99
CA LEU A 65 -8.65 0.56 9.88
C LEU A 65 -9.31 0.83 11.24
N THR A 66 -9.47 -0.21 12.07
CA THR A 66 -9.96 -0.06 13.46
C THR A 66 -9.01 0.79 14.29
N LEU A 67 -7.70 0.51 14.24
CA LEU A 67 -6.67 1.31 14.90
C LEU A 67 -6.74 2.78 14.48
N ALA A 68 -6.93 3.05 13.18
CA ALA A 68 -7.07 4.40 12.65
C ALA A 68 -8.26 5.17 13.27
N VAL A 69 -9.38 4.48 13.51
CA VAL A 69 -10.55 5.07 14.17
C VAL A 69 -10.25 5.37 15.64
N ILE A 70 -9.62 4.44 16.36
CA ILE A 70 -9.26 4.63 17.78
C ILE A 70 -8.26 5.78 17.94
N GLU A 71 -7.23 5.85 17.10
CA GLU A 71 -6.28 6.96 17.06
C GLU A 71 -6.98 8.29 16.77
N GLN A 72 -7.94 8.32 15.85
CA GLN A 72 -8.74 9.51 15.59
C GLN A 72 -9.54 9.94 16.82
N ASP A 73 -10.25 9.01 17.48
CA ASP A 73 -11.02 9.32 18.68
C ASP A 73 -10.13 9.81 19.84
N ILE A 74 -8.91 9.28 19.97
CA ILE A 74 -7.95 9.73 20.97
C ILE A 74 -7.49 11.16 20.70
N ARG A 75 -7.12 11.47 19.45
CA ARG A 75 -6.70 12.82 19.06
C ARG A 75 -7.83 13.85 19.12
N ASP A 76 -9.06 13.41 18.88
CA ASP A 76 -10.26 14.23 19.03
C ASP A 76 -10.71 14.36 20.51
N HIS A 77 -9.94 13.83 21.47
CA HIS A 77 -10.26 13.81 22.91
C HIS A 77 -11.58 13.11 23.28
N LYS A 78 -12.07 12.20 22.43
CA LYS A 78 -13.26 11.38 22.67
C LYS A 78 -12.94 10.09 23.41
N MET A 79 -11.67 9.69 23.41
CA MET A 79 -11.12 8.55 24.11
C MET A 79 -9.73 8.91 24.64
N SER A 80 -9.20 8.21 25.63
CA SER A 80 -7.81 8.37 26.04
C SER A 80 -7.12 7.02 26.26
N TRP A 81 -5.81 6.96 26.05
CA TRP A 81 -5.02 5.73 26.26
C TRP A 81 -5.17 5.13 27.67
N LYS A 82 -5.39 5.97 28.69
CA LYS A 82 -5.55 5.57 30.10
C LYS A 82 -7.00 5.24 30.46
N GLN A 83 -7.97 5.59 29.62
CA GLN A 83 -9.38 5.27 29.85
C GLN A 83 -9.53 3.77 30.04
N LYS A 84 -10.31 3.40 31.04
CA LYS A 84 -10.65 2.02 31.35
C LYS A 84 -12.01 1.66 30.73
N ILE A 85 -12.05 0.57 29.99
CA ILE A 85 -13.26 0.03 29.35
C ILE A 85 -13.73 -1.17 30.16
N THR A 86 -15.01 -1.16 30.57
CA THR A 86 -15.63 -2.29 31.26
C THR A 86 -16.06 -3.33 30.24
N ILE A 87 -15.67 -4.59 30.44
CA ILE A 87 -15.97 -5.67 29.50
C ILE A 87 -17.38 -6.22 29.77
N THR A 88 -18.18 -6.33 28.70
CA THR A 88 -19.52 -6.93 28.77
C THR A 88 -19.44 -8.46 28.68
N PRO A 89 -20.46 -9.21 29.13
CA PRO A 89 -20.53 -10.66 28.93
C PRO A 89 -20.40 -11.07 27.45
N GLU A 90 -20.96 -10.28 26.53
CA GLU A 90 -20.86 -10.53 25.10
C GLU A 90 -19.42 -10.45 24.59
N VAL A 91 -18.69 -9.41 24.98
CA VAL A 91 -17.28 -9.23 24.60
C VAL A 91 -16.41 -10.30 25.24
N ALA A 92 -16.64 -10.62 26.52
CA ALA A 92 -15.93 -11.69 27.20
C ALA A 92 -16.16 -13.05 26.52
N LYS A 93 -17.36 -13.31 25.99
CA LYS A 93 -17.64 -14.54 25.24
C LYS A 93 -16.79 -14.63 23.97
N VAL A 94 -16.66 -13.55 23.20
CA VAL A 94 -15.78 -13.52 22.02
C VAL A 94 -14.31 -13.63 22.41
N ALA A 95 -13.91 -12.96 23.49
CA ALA A 95 -12.53 -12.97 23.98
C ALA A 95 -12.05 -14.34 24.48
N ASN A 96 -12.96 -15.15 25.02
CA ASN A 96 -12.62 -16.47 25.58
C ASN A 96 -13.01 -17.63 24.67
N ASP A 97 -13.36 -17.35 23.40
CA ASP A 97 -13.55 -18.39 22.40
C ASP A 97 -12.19 -18.79 21.80
N TRP A 98 -11.84 -20.07 21.97
CA TRP A 98 -10.56 -20.63 21.54
C TRP A 98 -10.40 -20.70 20.01
N HIS A 99 -11.49 -20.58 19.25
CA HIS A 99 -11.42 -20.54 17.78
C HIS A 99 -10.91 -19.19 17.25
N PHE A 100 -10.93 -18.14 18.09
CA PHE A 100 -10.56 -16.78 17.72
C PHE A 100 -9.21 -16.36 18.32
N SER A 101 -8.60 -15.32 17.75
CA SER A 101 -7.34 -14.81 18.28
C SER A 101 -7.63 -13.86 19.42
N ASN A 102 -7.13 -14.12 20.62
CA ASN A 102 -7.51 -13.36 21.82
C ASN A 102 -6.42 -13.33 22.89
N VAL A 103 -6.66 -12.44 23.87
CA VAL A 103 -6.22 -12.55 25.26
C VAL A 103 -7.46 -12.76 26.12
N GLN A 104 -7.33 -13.37 27.30
CA GLN A 104 -8.46 -13.49 28.22
C GLN A 104 -9.01 -12.12 28.61
N LEU A 105 -10.32 -11.93 28.46
CA LEU A 105 -11.05 -10.78 29.01
C LEU A 105 -12.18 -11.28 29.91
N ASN A 106 -12.23 -10.78 31.15
CA ASN A 106 -13.26 -11.17 32.12
C ASN A 106 -14.42 -10.16 32.10
N ALA A 107 -15.66 -10.65 32.12
CA ALA A 107 -16.83 -9.78 32.18
C ALA A 107 -16.84 -8.98 33.49
N GLY A 108 -17.17 -7.69 33.42
CA GLY A 108 -17.15 -6.76 34.56
C GLY A 108 -15.78 -6.13 34.86
N GLU A 109 -14.68 -6.76 34.41
CA GLU A 109 -13.33 -6.23 34.58
C GLU A 109 -13.06 -5.02 33.67
N LYS A 110 -12.02 -4.26 34.03
CA LYS A 110 -11.67 -2.98 33.39
C LYS A 110 -10.25 -2.94 32.85
N TYR A 111 -10.12 -2.89 31.52
CA TYR A 111 -8.83 -2.83 30.83
C TYR A 111 -8.59 -1.46 30.23
N SER A 112 -7.34 -1.01 30.14
CA SER A 112 -7.05 0.29 29.54
C SER A 112 -7.13 0.22 28.02
N VAL A 113 -7.46 1.34 27.38
CA VAL A 113 -7.42 1.46 25.91
C VAL A 113 -6.05 1.03 25.37
N LYS A 114 -4.94 1.40 26.05
CA LYS A 114 -3.59 0.95 25.66
C LYS A 114 -3.45 -0.58 25.67
N GLN A 115 -3.81 -1.26 26.75
CA GLN A 115 -3.71 -2.73 26.83
C GLN A 115 -4.54 -3.41 25.72
N LEU A 116 -5.77 -2.92 25.49
CA LEU A 116 -6.65 -3.47 24.46
C LEU A 116 -6.14 -3.21 23.04
N VAL A 117 -5.51 -2.06 22.80
CA VAL A 117 -4.88 -1.76 21.50
C VAL A 117 -3.62 -2.60 21.29
N ASP A 118 -2.83 -2.80 22.34
CA ASP A 118 -1.64 -3.65 22.28
C ASP A 118 -2.03 -5.09 21.94
N SER A 119 -3.01 -5.67 22.64
CA SER A 119 -3.50 -7.02 22.33
C SER A 119 -4.12 -7.13 20.93
N MET A 120 -4.88 -6.12 20.50
CA MET A 120 -5.42 -6.02 19.14
C MET A 120 -4.31 -6.05 18.08
N MET A 121 -3.19 -5.39 18.30
CA MET A 121 -2.14 -5.24 17.29
C MET A 121 -1.07 -6.34 17.35
N LEU A 122 -0.69 -6.81 18.54
CA LEU A 122 0.34 -7.83 18.72
C LEU A 122 -0.20 -9.25 18.45
N VAL A 123 -1.29 -9.62 19.09
CA VAL A 123 -1.87 -10.99 19.02
C VAL A 123 -3.21 -11.04 18.31
N SER A 124 -3.64 -9.92 17.70
CA SER A 124 -4.86 -9.86 16.91
C SER A 124 -6.15 -10.02 17.70
N ALA A 125 -6.15 -9.67 19.00
CA ALA A 125 -7.24 -9.97 19.93
C ALA A 125 -8.61 -9.44 19.48
N ASP A 126 -9.53 -10.34 19.13
CA ASP A 126 -10.86 -10.05 18.60
C ASP A 126 -11.76 -9.40 19.67
N GLY A 127 -11.82 -9.97 20.87
CA GLY A 127 -12.59 -9.40 21.98
C GLY A 127 -12.09 -8.02 22.40
N SER A 128 -10.78 -7.79 22.41
CA SER A 128 -10.22 -6.45 22.71
C SER A 128 -10.61 -5.42 21.65
N THR A 129 -10.66 -5.85 20.39
CA THR A 129 -11.09 -5.01 19.26
C THR A 129 -12.58 -4.66 19.35
N GLU A 130 -13.43 -5.62 19.73
CA GLU A 130 -14.85 -5.34 19.99
C GLU A 130 -15.03 -4.37 21.16
N ALA A 131 -14.31 -4.57 22.27
CA ALA A 131 -14.37 -3.70 23.44
C ALA A 131 -14.07 -2.24 23.07
N LEU A 132 -12.98 -2.02 22.34
CA LEU A 132 -12.58 -0.70 21.84
C LEU A 132 -13.65 -0.06 20.94
N ALA A 133 -14.18 -0.83 20.00
CA ALA A 133 -15.16 -0.34 19.05
C ALA A 133 -16.51 0.00 19.69
N LEU A 134 -16.98 -0.82 20.63
CA LEU A 134 -18.21 -0.58 21.37
C LEU A 134 -18.06 0.59 22.34
N ALA A 135 -16.93 0.72 23.03
CA ALA A 135 -16.65 1.92 23.85
C ALA A 135 -16.58 3.19 23.00
N SER A 136 -16.06 3.10 21.77
CA SER A 136 -15.94 4.23 20.84
C SER A 136 -17.28 4.68 20.25
N ALA A 137 -18.19 3.76 19.94
CA ALA A 137 -19.37 4.06 19.11
C ALA A 137 -20.70 3.47 19.60
N GLY A 138 -20.69 2.69 20.68
CA GLY A 138 -21.86 2.05 21.28
C GLY A 138 -22.42 0.82 20.53
N SER A 139 -22.09 0.64 19.24
CA SER A 139 -22.52 -0.53 18.45
C SER A 139 -21.62 -0.77 17.25
N THR A 140 -21.61 -2.00 16.73
CA THR A 140 -20.93 -2.38 15.48
C THR A 140 -21.34 -1.50 14.30
N ALA A 141 -22.65 -1.26 14.13
CA ALA A 141 -23.15 -0.44 13.03
C ALA A 141 -22.68 1.02 13.11
N ALA A 142 -22.65 1.61 14.32
CA ALA A 142 -22.13 2.96 14.51
C ALA A 142 -20.61 3.02 14.31
N PHE A 143 -19.88 2.00 14.74
CA PHE A 143 -18.43 1.92 14.53
C PHE A 143 -18.07 1.76 13.05
N ASN A 144 -18.82 0.97 12.28
CA ASN A 144 -18.62 0.85 10.83
C ASN A 144 -18.77 2.19 10.10
N LYS A 145 -19.65 3.09 10.58
CA LYS A 145 -19.74 4.46 10.03
C LYS A 145 -18.46 5.25 10.29
N LYS A 146 -17.79 5.06 11.44
CA LYS A 146 -16.46 5.65 11.70
C LYS A 146 -15.41 5.06 10.76
N MET A 147 -15.37 3.74 10.61
CA MET A 147 -14.47 3.05 9.68
C MET A 147 -14.64 3.52 8.24
N GLN A 148 -15.88 3.69 7.77
CA GLN A 148 -16.17 4.20 6.42
C GLN A 148 -15.63 5.62 6.23
N ARG A 149 -15.79 6.51 7.22
CA ARG A 149 -15.26 7.88 7.16
C ARG A 149 -13.74 7.89 7.06
N VAL A 150 -13.07 7.05 7.84
CA VAL A 150 -11.60 6.93 7.78
C VAL A 150 -11.15 6.34 6.44
N ALA A 151 -11.83 5.30 5.92
CA ALA A 151 -11.55 4.74 4.60
C ALA A 151 -11.69 5.81 3.51
N HIS A 152 -12.75 6.62 3.54
CA HIS A 152 -12.95 7.74 2.62
C HIS A 152 -11.82 8.77 2.72
N ALA A 153 -11.39 9.12 3.94
CA ALA A 153 -10.26 10.03 4.16
C ALA A 153 -8.93 9.47 3.59
N ALA A 154 -8.77 8.15 3.57
CA ALA A 154 -7.66 7.46 2.91
C ALA A 154 -7.85 7.32 1.38
N GLY A 155 -8.97 7.75 0.83
CA GLY A 155 -9.29 7.67 -0.61
C GLY A 155 -9.87 6.34 -1.07
N VAL A 156 -10.44 5.55 -0.15
CA VAL A 156 -11.11 4.26 -0.41
C VAL A 156 -12.62 4.47 -0.27
N TYR A 157 -13.40 4.22 -1.32
CA TYR A 157 -14.83 4.54 -1.36
C TYR A 157 -15.75 3.34 -1.64
N ASP A 158 -15.21 2.20 -2.08
CA ASP A 158 -15.99 1.05 -2.54
C ASP A 158 -15.80 -0.21 -1.69
N ALA A 159 -15.10 -0.10 -0.54
CA ALA A 159 -14.96 -1.18 0.42
C ALA A 159 -16.32 -1.62 0.99
N LYS A 160 -16.45 -2.90 1.34
CA LYS A 160 -17.58 -3.40 2.13
C LYS A 160 -17.13 -3.64 3.57
N ILE A 161 -17.76 -2.95 4.52
CA ILE A 161 -17.41 -3.00 5.94
C ILE A 161 -18.60 -3.52 6.73
N TYR A 162 -18.43 -4.67 7.37
CA TYR A 162 -19.41 -5.35 8.21
C TYR A 162 -19.04 -5.34 9.68
N ASN A 163 -17.74 -5.31 10.04
CA ASN A 163 -17.31 -5.17 11.43
C ASN A 163 -15.86 -4.68 11.58
N MET A 164 -15.43 -4.49 12.82
CA MET A 164 -14.12 -4.00 13.25
C MET A 164 -13.04 -5.09 13.38
N ILE A 165 -13.42 -6.37 13.44
CA ILE A 165 -12.50 -7.48 13.74
C ILE A 165 -12.03 -8.24 12.50
N GLY A 166 -12.86 -8.28 11.45
CA GLY A 166 -12.61 -8.93 10.18
C GLY A 166 -13.11 -10.37 10.05
N LEU A 167 -13.74 -10.92 11.09
CA LEU A 167 -14.42 -12.22 11.07
C LEU A 167 -15.77 -12.16 10.32
N PRO A 168 -16.33 -13.31 9.92
CA PRO A 168 -17.73 -13.42 9.50
C PRO A 168 -18.71 -12.74 10.45
N ASN A 169 -19.74 -12.10 9.90
CA ASN A 169 -20.74 -11.38 10.70
C ASN A 169 -21.38 -12.23 11.80
N GLY A 170 -21.60 -13.52 11.56
CA GLY A 170 -22.19 -14.46 12.53
C GLY A 170 -21.32 -14.73 13.75
N ASP A 171 -20.00 -14.61 13.61
CA ASP A 171 -19.03 -14.89 14.69
C ASP A 171 -19.04 -13.83 15.79
N LEU A 172 -19.59 -12.65 15.51
CA LEU A 172 -19.76 -11.57 16.48
C LEU A 172 -20.92 -11.84 17.47
N GLY A 173 -21.67 -12.94 17.31
CA GLY A 173 -22.77 -13.30 18.19
C GLY A 173 -23.80 -12.17 18.31
N LYS A 174 -24.01 -11.64 19.52
CA LYS A 174 -24.98 -10.55 19.76
C LYS A 174 -24.55 -9.21 19.16
N ASN A 175 -23.25 -9.03 18.88
CA ASN A 175 -22.69 -7.82 18.28
C ASN A 175 -22.76 -7.84 16.74
N ALA A 176 -23.28 -8.92 16.14
CA ALA A 176 -23.50 -9.04 14.71
C ALA A 176 -24.49 -7.97 14.18
N ILE A 177 -24.31 -7.57 12.93
CA ILE A 177 -25.26 -6.68 12.26
C ILE A 177 -26.48 -7.50 11.81
N LYS A 178 -27.67 -7.10 12.28
CA LYS A 178 -28.94 -7.71 11.88
C LYS A 178 -29.22 -7.48 10.38
N GLY A 179 -29.77 -8.48 9.71
CA GLY A 179 -30.10 -8.41 8.28
C GLY A 179 -28.90 -8.52 7.34
N VAL A 180 -27.70 -8.79 7.86
CA VAL A 180 -26.49 -9.10 7.08
C VAL A 180 -26.25 -10.60 7.14
N ASP A 181 -25.86 -11.19 6.01
CA ASP A 181 -25.51 -12.62 5.91
C ASP A 181 -24.47 -13.00 6.98
N LYS A 182 -24.68 -14.14 7.67
CA LYS A 182 -23.78 -14.60 8.74
C LYS A 182 -22.35 -14.85 8.26
N ASN A 183 -22.14 -15.15 6.99
CA ASN A 183 -20.84 -15.41 6.38
C ASN A 183 -20.23 -14.14 5.74
N ALA A 184 -20.86 -12.96 5.89
CA ALA A 184 -20.33 -11.74 5.32
C ALA A 184 -19.04 -11.30 6.05
N GLU A 185 -17.96 -11.17 5.29
CA GLU A 185 -16.67 -10.65 5.75
C GLU A 185 -16.32 -9.32 5.06
N ASN A 186 -15.50 -8.50 5.71
CA ASN A 186 -15.03 -7.22 5.16
C ASN A 186 -14.30 -7.40 3.82
N LEU A 187 -14.72 -6.67 2.79
CA LEU A 187 -14.14 -6.77 1.45
C LEU A 187 -13.38 -5.50 1.08
N PHE A 188 -12.06 -5.63 0.93
CA PHE A 188 -11.15 -4.57 0.48
C PHE A 188 -10.24 -5.10 -0.63
N SER A 189 -9.76 -4.21 -1.50
CA SER A 189 -8.70 -4.56 -2.44
C SER A 189 -7.31 -4.39 -1.81
N ALA A 190 -6.28 -5.01 -2.40
CA ALA A 190 -4.91 -4.84 -1.93
C ALA A 190 -4.45 -3.37 -2.02
N ARG A 191 -4.94 -2.64 -3.04
CA ARG A 191 -4.71 -1.20 -3.17
C ARG A 191 -5.37 -0.42 -2.04
N ASP A 192 -6.59 -0.76 -1.65
CA ASP A 192 -7.30 -0.07 -0.57
C ASP A 192 -6.55 -0.20 0.75
N MET A 193 -6.09 -1.41 1.08
CA MET A 193 -5.32 -1.61 2.30
C MET A 193 -3.98 -0.89 2.28
N ALA A 194 -3.31 -0.77 1.13
CA ALA A 194 -2.09 0.02 1.03
C ALA A 194 -2.35 1.52 1.24
N LEU A 195 -3.47 2.04 0.74
CA LEU A 195 -3.87 3.43 0.95
C LEU A 195 -4.24 3.70 2.41
N ILE A 196 -5.01 2.81 3.03
CA ILE A 196 -5.37 2.90 4.46
C ILE A 196 -4.12 2.82 5.31
N SER A 197 -3.23 1.86 5.10
CA SER A 197 -1.97 1.76 5.85
C SER A 197 -1.09 2.98 5.65
N LYS A 198 -1.00 3.51 4.43
CA LYS A 198 -0.28 4.76 4.17
C LYS A 198 -0.88 5.92 4.98
N TYR A 199 -2.20 6.10 4.91
CA TYR A 199 -2.91 7.13 5.66
C TYR A 199 -2.66 7.01 7.17
N VAL A 200 -2.72 5.79 7.71
CA VAL A 200 -2.49 5.53 9.14
C VAL A 200 -1.06 5.92 9.53
N ILE A 201 -0.06 5.50 8.77
CA ILE A 201 1.34 5.81 9.08
C ILE A 201 1.64 7.30 8.94
N GLU A 202 1.10 7.97 7.93
CA GLU A 202 1.33 9.41 7.72
C GLU A 202 0.61 10.25 8.79
N LYS A 203 -0.60 9.86 9.19
CA LYS A 203 -1.40 10.64 10.12
C LYS A 203 -1.09 10.30 11.59
N TYR A 204 -0.83 9.04 11.88
CA TYR A 204 -0.62 8.47 13.22
C TYR A 204 0.68 7.64 13.27
N PRO A 205 1.86 8.26 13.01
CA PRO A 205 3.13 7.53 12.97
C PRO A 205 3.48 6.80 14.28
N GLU A 206 2.94 7.25 15.42
CA GLU A 206 3.07 6.63 16.74
C GLU A 206 2.51 5.20 16.79
N THR A 207 1.56 4.85 15.91
CA THR A 207 1.05 3.47 15.78
C THR A 207 2.15 2.45 15.51
N LEU A 208 3.22 2.87 14.84
CA LEU A 208 4.38 2.01 14.57
C LEU A 208 5.14 1.66 15.84
N ASN A 209 5.04 2.44 16.91
CA ASN A 209 5.61 2.07 18.20
C ASN A 209 4.92 0.84 18.78
N ILE A 210 3.63 0.67 18.52
CA ILE A 210 2.86 -0.50 18.94
C ILE A 210 3.12 -1.67 17.98
N THR A 211 3.01 -1.46 16.66
CA THR A 211 3.12 -2.58 15.70
C THR A 211 4.51 -3.18 15.58
N LYS A 212 5.55 -2.46 16.03
CA LYS A 212 6.94 -2.94 16.06
C LYS A 212 7.32 -3.63 17.37
N GLU A 213 6.50 -3.52 18.42
CA GLU A 213 6.80 -4.16 19.70
C GLU A 213 6.84 -5.67 19.52
N LYS A 214 7.91 -6.30 20.03
CA LYS A 214 8.08 -7.76 19.97
C LYS A 214 7.10 -8.45 20.91
N PHE A 215 6.97 -7.90 22.12
CA PHE A 215 6.13 -8.44 23.16
C PHE A 215 5.60 -7.32 24.04
N ALA A 216 4.48 -7.60 24.70
CA ALA A 216 3.94 -6.81 25.80
C ALA A 216 3.18 -7.74 26.74
N ASP A 217 3.13 -7.38 28.02
CA ASP A 217 2.29 -8.12 28.99
C ASP A 217 0.89 -7.51 29.03
N PHE A 218 -0.12 -8.37 29.14
CA PHE A 218 -1.51 -8.00 29.31
C PHE A 218 -1.97 -8.38 30.71
N ASP A 219 -2.34 -7.40 31.54
CA ASP A 219 -2.84 -7.65 32.89
C ASP A 219 -4.30 -8.13 32.81
N VAL A 220 -4.55 -9.42 33.02
CA VAL A 220 -5.91 -10.02 33.00
C VAL A 220 -6.65 -9.73 34.31
N SER A 221 -5.94 -9.79 35.43
CA SER A 221 -6.37 -9.46 36.79
C SER A 221 -5.17 -8.93 37.61
N ALA A 222 -5.34 -8.70 38.92
CA ALA A 222 -4.25 -8.25 39.78
C ALA A 222 -3.10 -9.28 39.92
N ASP A 223 -3.42 -10.56 39.76
CA ASP A 223 -2.55 -11.72 39.98
C ASP A 223 -2.26 -12.54 38.71
N HIS A 224 -2.93 -12.23 37.59
CA HIS A 224 -2.74 -12.92 36.32
C HIS A 224 -2.35 -11.96 35.19
N LYS A 225 -1.25 -12.29 34.50
CA LYS A 225 -0.79 -11.62 33.29
C LYS A 225 -0.60 -12.63 32.16
N GLU A 226 -0.96 -12.22 30.96
CA GLU A 226 -0.63 -12.95 29.73
C GLU A 226 0.54 -12.29 29.01
N HIS A 227 1.53 -13.07 28.61
CA HIS A 227 2.65 -12.59 27.80
C HIS A 227 2.29 -12.66 26.31
N MET A 228 2.10 -11.51 25.68
CA MET A 228 1.75 -11.42 24.26
C MET A 228 3.00 -11.33 23.41
N VAL A 229 3.16 -12.24 22.46
CA VAL A 229 4.22 -12.18 21.44
C VAL A 229 3.60 -11.73 20.12
N ASN A 230 4.18 -10.70 19.51
CA ASN A 230 3.70 -10.17 18.24
C ASN A 230 3.77 -11.23 17.14
N ILE A 231 2.64 -11.52 16.52
CA ILE A 231 2.51 -12.60 15.52
C ILE A 231 3.09 -12.23 14.14
N ASN A 232 3.56 -10.99 13.95
CA ASN A 232 4.23 -10.58 12.73
C ASN A 232 5.66 -11.16 12.68
N SER A 233 5.83 -12.26 11.95
CA SER A 233 7.13 -12.92 11.81
C SER A 233 8.18 -12.08 11.05
N LEU A 234 7.77 -11.05 10.31
CA LEU A 234 8.69 -10.17 9.57
C LEU A 234 9.41 -9.17 10.47
N LEU A 235 9.00 -9.01 11.73
CA LEU A 235 9.71 -8.13 12.66
C LEU A 235 11.15 -8.65 12.89
N PRO A 236 12.15 -7.76 13.02
CA PRO A 236 13.56 -8.14 13.23
C PRO A 236 13.77 -9.15 14.35
N GLN A 237 12.93 -9.09 15.38
CA GLN A 237 13.05 -9.91 16.57
C GLN A 237 12.31 -11.27 16.46
N ASN A 238 11.59 -11.52 15.36
CA ASN A 238 10.70 -12.67 15.15
C ASN A 238 11.17 -13.62 14.03
N GLY A 239 12.45 -13.52 13.63
CA GLY A 239 13.16 -14.56 12.88
C GLY A 239 12.95 -14.62 11.36
N ALA A 240 11.94 -13.93 10.79
CA ALA A 240 11.73 -13.89 9.33
C ALA A 240 11.88 -12.50 8.73
N ALA A 241 12.63 -11.60 9.37
CA ALA A 241 12.89 -10.28 8.83
C ALA A 241 13.75 -10.34 7.55
N PRO A 242 13.44 -9.53 6.52
CA PRO A 242 14.25 -9.43 5.32
C PRO A 242 15.58 -8.73 5.64
N LYS A 243 16.66 -9.19 5.01
CA LYS A 243 18.00 -8.59 5.18
C LYS A 243 18.00 -7.12 4.75
N ASP A 244 18.68 -6.26 5.52
CA ASP A 244 18.84 -4.82 5.29
C ASP A 244 17.57 -3.96 5.41
N TRP A 245 16.43 -4.56 5.76
CA TRP A 245 15.16 -3.86 5.99
C TRP A 245 14.88 -3.70 7.48
N GLN A 246 14.38 -2.52 7.86
CA GLN A 246 13.81 -2.30 9.19
C GLN A 246 12.30 -2.41 9.10
N ILE A 247 11.76 -3.61 9.36
CA ILE A 247 10.31 -3.87 9.40
C ILE A 247 9.76 -3.44 10.76
N ASP A 248 8.67 -2.67 10.74
CA ASP A 248 8.04 -2.11 11.94
C ASP A 248 6.52 -2.30 11.98
N GLY A 249 5.96 -3.13 11.10
CA GLY A 249 4.53 -3.43 11.08
C GLY A 249 4.06 -4.23 9.86
N LEU A 250 2.76 -4.31 9.56
CA LEU A 250 1.65 -3.76 10.37
C LEU A 250 0.77 -4.86 10.95
N LYS A 251 0.20 -5.73 10.11
CA LYS A 251 -0.83 -6.66 10.56
C LYS A 251 -0.96 -7.87 9.65
N THR A 252 -1.09 -9.04 10.27
CA THR A 252 -1.49 -10.31 9.63
C THR A 252 -2.98 -10.58 9.85
N GLY A 253 -3.58 -11.43 9.02
CA GLY A 253 -4.93 -11.93 9.23
C GLY A 253 -5.17 -13.25 8.49
N ASN A 254 -6.08 -14.06 9.04
CA ASN A 254 -6.47 -15.34 8.46
C ASN A 254 -7.94 -15.64 8.81
N THR A 255 -8.71 -16.07 7.82
CA THR A 255 -9.98 -16.80 7.95
C THR A 255 -9.99 -17.86 6.85
N ASP A 256 -10.91 -18.82 6.90
CA ASP A 256 -11.03 -19.84 5.84
C ASP A 256 -11.31 -19.22 4.47
N VAL A 257 -12.11 -18.15 4.43
CA VAL A 257 -12.46 -17.46 3.17
C VAL A 257 -11.36 -16.49 2.72
N ALA A 258 -10.81 -15.70 3.65
CA ALA A 258 -9.74 -14.74 3.33
C ALA A 258 -8.43 -15.43 2.95
N GLY A 259 -8.17 -16.63 3.48
CA GLY A 259 -6.85 -17.22 3.51
C GLY A 259 -5.86 -16.31 4.24
N LYS A 260 -4.56 -16.53 4.01
CA LYS A 260 -3.51 -15.77 4.71
C LYS A 260 -3.33 -14.39 4.08
N CYS A 261 -3.62 -13.37 4.86
CA CYS A 261 -3.47 -11.96 4.53
C CYS A 261 -2.36 -11.33 5.37
N ILE A 262 -1.64 -10.38 4.78
CA ILE A 262 -0.63 -9.59 5.50
C ILE A 262 -0.49 -8.23 4.84
N VAL A 263 -0.37 -7.21 5.69
CA VAL A 263 0.15 -5.90 5.32
C VAL A 263 1.39 -5.66 6.16
N SER A 264 2.53 -5.50 5.49
CA SER A 264 3.78 -5.14 6.13
C SER A 264 4.26 -3.76 5.70
N THR A 265 5.10 -3.18 6.54
CA THR A 265 5.82 -1.96 6.23
C THR A 265 7.23 -2.05 6.77
N GLY A 266 8.16 -1.44 6.05
CA GLY A 266 9.50 -1.22 6.56
C GLY A 266 10.26 -0.20 5.76
N THR A 267 11.45 0.12 6.26
CA THR A 267 12.34 1.10 5.64
C THR A 267 13.59 0.46 5.06
N TYR A 268 14.00 0.95 3.89
CA TYR A 268 15.25 0.61 3.22
C TYR A 268 15.78 1.85 2.50
N ALA A 269 17.07 2.13 2.64
CA ALA A 269 17.73 3.29 2.03
C ALA A 269 16.95 4.62 2.25
N GLY A 270 16.43 4.83 3.46
CA GLY A 270 15.66 6.02 3.84
C GLY A 270 14.25 6.11 3.21
N ARG A 271 13.73 5.02 2.65
CA ARG A 271 12.40 4.96 2.03
C ARG A 271 11.51 3.96 2.74
N ARG A 272 10.27 4.36 3.02
CA ARG A 272 9.24 3.44 3.54
C ARG A 272 8.49 2.76 2.41
N VAL A 273 8.43 1.43 2.47
CA VAL A 273 7.64 0.59 1.56
C VAL A 273 6.53 -0.09 2.33
N ILE A 274 5.33 -0.13 1.73
CA ILE A 274 4.16 -0.86 2.23
C ILE A 274 3.86 -1.98 1.25
N VAL A 275 3.70 -3.21 1.74
CA VAL A 275 3.41 -4.40 0.93
C VAL A 275 2.16 -5.09 1.45
N VAL A 276 1.18 -5.26 0.58
CA VAL A 276 -0.07 -5.97 0.84
C VAL A 276 -0.11 -7.26 0.04
N ALA A 277 -0.43 -8.37 0.70
CA ALA A 277 -0.74 -9.64 0.06
C ALA A 277 -2.04 -10.21 0.66
N LEU A 278 -3.01 -10.50 -0.20
CA LEU A 278 -4.32 -11.04 0.18
C LEU A 278 -4.50 -12.45 -0.40
N HIS A 279 -5.02 -13.35 0.43
CA HIS A 279 -5.29 -14.74 0.07
C HIS A 279 -4.03 -15.45 -0.47
N THR A 280 -2.97 -15.43 0.33
CA THR A 280 -1.81 -16.31 0.15
C THR A 280 -2.21 -17.74 0.48
N LYS A 281 -1.95 -18.67 -0.44
CA LYS A 281 -2.13 -20.10 -0.21
C LYS A 281 -0.86 -20.70 0.39
N GLY A 282 -0.98 -21.82 1.09
CA GLY A 282 0.16 -22.59 1.58
C GLY A 282 0.14 -22.83 3.09
N GLY A 283 1.29 -23.22 3.63
CA GLY A 283 1.54 -23.56 5.03
C GLY A 283 1.77 -22.34 5.92
N TRP A 284 2.05 -22.58 7.20
CA TRP A 284 2.19 -21.53 8.20
C TRP A 284 3.23 -20.47 7.79
N ASN A 285 2.86 -19.20 7.96
CA ASN A 285 3.65 -18.00 7.62
C ASN A 285 4.10 -17.83 6.16
N ASP A 286 3.52 -18.55 5.21
CA ASP A 286 3.92 -18.39 3.80
C ASP A 286 3.67 -16.99 3.24
N GLN A 287 2.66 -16.27 3.74
CA GLN A 287 2.45 -14.85 3.40
C GLN A 287 3.62 -13.96 3.83
N SER A 288 4.20 -14.24 5.00
CA SER A 288 5.38 -13.53 5.49
C SER A 288 6.63 -13.92 4.71
N LYS A 289 6.89 -15.21 4.49
CA LYS A 289 8.05 -15.68 3.70
C LYS A 289 8.06 -15.10 2.29
N ASN A 290 6.89 -15.06 1.66
CA ASN A 290 6.72 -14.49 0.32
C ASN A 290 6.96 -12.97 0.31
N GLN A 291 6.53 -12.22 1.33
CA GLN A 291 6.87 -10.80 1.46
C GLN A 291 8.35 -10.56 1.80
N LYS A 292 8.99 -11.40 2.63
CA LYS A 292 10.44 -11.36 2.88
C LYS A 292 11.21 -11.44 1.57
N ALA A 293 10.89 -12.43 0.73
CA ALA A 293 11.51 -12.60 -0.58
C ALA A 293 11.27 -11.39 -1.50
N PHE A 294 10.07 -10.78 -1.46
CA PHE A 294 9.77 -9.55 -2.20
C PHE A 294 10.68 -8.40 -1.77
N TYR A 295 10.83 -8.15 -0.47
CA TYR A 295 11.69 -7.10 0.07
C TYR A 295 13.16 -7.31 -0.31
N GLU A 296 13.66 -8.53 -0.15
CA GLU A 296 15.04 -8.88 -0.50
C GLU A 296 15.29 -8.72 -2.01
N GLN A 297 14.36 -9.16 -2.86
CA GLN A 297 14.51 -8.98 -4.30
C GLN A 297 14.41 -7.51 -4.73
N LEU A 298 13.53 -6.72 -4.10
CA LEU A 298 13.42 -5.28 -4.33
C LEU A 298 14.75 -4.60 -4.00
N ALA A 299 15.31 -4.85 -2.81
CA ALA A 299 16.60 -4.30 -2.39
C ALA A 299 17.78 -4.80 -3.24
N ALA A 300 17.72 -6.05 -3.74
CA ALA A 300 18.75 -6.60 -4.61
C ALA A 300 18.74 -5.92 -5.99
N SER A 301 17.56 -5.72 -6.57
CA SER A 301 17.39 -5.32 -7.98
C SER A 301 17.20 -3.83 -8.21
N TYR A 302 16.73 -3.09 -7.20
CA TYR A 302 16.35 -1.69 -7.32
C TYR A 302 17.05 -0.79 -6.31
N GLN A 303 17.14 0.50 -6.62
CA GLN A 303 17.62 1.54 -5.73
C GLN A 303 16.76 2.80 -5.85
N PRO A 304 16.47 3.51 -4.75
CA PRO A 304 15.82 4.81 -4.81
C PRO A 304 16.80 5.86 -5.33
N GLN A 305 16.36 6.66 -6.30
CA GLN A 305 17.11 7.80 -6.84
C GLN A 305 16.26 9.06 -6.78
N THR A 306 16.83 10.16 -6.28
CA THR A 306 16.12 11.44 -6.16
C THR A 306 16.29 12.26 -7.44
N LEU A 307 15.18 12.50 -8.14
CA LEU A 307 15.10 13.45 -9.23
C LEU A 307 14.82 14.85 -8.67
N THR A 308 15.86 15.68 -8.57
CA THR A 308 15.75 17.08 -8.13
C THR A 308 15.42 18.03 -9.28
N SER A 309 15.75 17.65 -10.52
CA SER A 309 15.42 18.39 -11.73
C SER A 309 15.30 17.46 -12.93
N ILE A 310 14.55 17.89 -13.95
CA ILE A 310 14.44 17.13 -15.21
C ILE A 310 15.64 17.31 -16.14
N LYS A 311 16.77 17.90 -15.69
CA LYS A 311 17.92 18.21 -16.56
C LYS A 311 18.52 16.97 -17.23
N GLY A 312 18.53 15.83 -16.54
CA GLY A 312 19.00 14.54 -17.04
C GLY A 312 18.01 13.80 -17.96
N LEU A 313 16.84 14.37 -18.23
CA LEU A 313 15.87 13.83 -19.19
C LEU A 313 16.11 14.39 -20.61
N PRO A 314 15.64 13.69 -21.67
CA PRO A 314 15.74 14.17 -23.05
C PRO A 314 15.24 15.62 -23.23
N LYS A 315 15.91 16.39 -24.10
CA LYS A 315 15.58 17.81 -24.37
C LYS A 315 14.10 18.01 -24.76
N THR A 316 13.55 17.06 -25.49
CA THR A 316 12.14 17.02 -25.93
C THR A 316 11.14 16.95 -24.78
N LEU A 317 11.54 16.53 -23.57
CA LEU A 317 10.70 16.55 -22.37
C LEU A 317 10.91 17.82 -21.54
N ARG A 318 12.10 18.43 -21.64
CA ARG A 318 12.50 19.60 -20.87
C ARG A 318 11.98 20.92 -21.43
N THR A 319 11.76 21.00 -22.74
CA THR A 319 11.28 22.21 -23.41
C THR A 319 10.13 21.86 -24.34
N GLN A 320 9.01 22.55 -24.19
CA GLN A 320 7.83 22.37 -25.04
C GLN A 320 7.60 23.60 -25.90
N ARG A 321 7.27 23.38 -27.17
CA ARG A 321 6.69 24.43 -28.02
C ARG A 321 5.27 24.70 -27.54
N VAL A 322 4.89 25.98 -27.49
CA VAL A 322 3.57 26.45 -27.07
C VAL A 322 2.84 27.03 -28.27
N VAL A 323 1.70 26.42 -28.62
CA VAL A 323 0.83 26.91 -29.70
C VAL A 323 -0.12 28.00 -29.21
N HIS A 324 -0.63 28.80 -30.15
CA HIS A 324 -1.49 29.96 -29.89
C HIS A 324 -0.86 31.02 -28.97
N ALA A 325 0.47 31.09 -28.90
CA ALA A 325 1.18 32.06 -28.07
C ALA A 325 1.36 33.41 -28.79
N LYS A 326 1.27 34.53 -28.06
CA LYS A 326 1.40 35.89 -28.63
C LYS A 326 2.85 36.34 -28.92
N LYS A 327 3.82 35.94 -28.09
CA LYS A 327 5.24 36.37 -28.20
C LYS A 327 6.24 35.24 -27.92
N ARG A 328 5.98 34.46 -26.88
CA ARG A 328 6.85 33.37 -26.43
C ARG A 328 6.25 32.02 -26.85
N HIS A 329 6.84 31.38 -27.85
CA HIS A 329 6.35 30.12 -28.41
C HIS A 329 6.97 28.86 -27.77
N SER A 330 7.64 28.99 -26.63
CA SER A 330 8.20 27.84 -25.91
C SER A 330 8.33 28.11 -24.42
N THR A 331 8.26 27.04 -23.63
CA THR A 331 8.54 27.08 -22.20
C THR A 331 9.42 25.91 -21.79
N LYS A 332 10.30 26.13 -20.80
CA LYS A 332 10.96 25.05 -20.11
C LYS A 332 9.97 24.45 -19.11
N LEU A 333 10.09 23.16 -18.87
CA LEU A 333 9.38 22.46 -17.82
C LEU A 333 10.30 22.30 -16.61
N ALA A 334 9.71 22.26 -15.42
CA ALA A 334 10.38 21.95 -14.18
C ALA A 334 9.53 20.99 -13.35
N LEU A 335 10.16 20.27 -12.42
CA LEU A 335 9.43 19.51 -11.42
C LEU A 335 8.61 20.46 -10.54
N ILE A 336 7.46 19.98 -10.05
CA ILE A 336 6.73 20.70 -9.01
C ILE A 336 7.52 20.69 -7.71
N LYS A 337 8.04 19.51 -7.32
CA LYS A 337 8.92 19.24 -6.18
C LYS A 337 9.88 18.10 -6.53
N PRO A 338 11.03 17.96 -5.83
CA PRO A 338 11.87 16.76 -5.94
C PRO A 338 11.05 15.50 -5.69
N VAL A 339 11.40 14.41 -6.38
CA VAL A 339 10.75 13.11 -6.21
C VAL A 339 11.78 12.00 -6.21
N THR A 340 11.66 11.09 -5.25
CA THR A 340 12.47 9.87 -5.22
C THR A 340 11.73 8.76 -5.95
N VAL A 341 12.44 8.06 -6.84
CA VAL A 341 11.89 7.00 -7.68
C VAL A 341 12.81 5.78 -7.58
N TRP A 342 12.22 4.63 -7.33
CA TRP A 342 12.87 3.33 -7.42
C TRP A 342 13.12 2.98 -8.88
N LEU A 343 14.39 2.81 -9.22
CA LEU A 343 14.87 2.41 -10.53
C LEU A 343 15.70 1.13 -10.40
N PRO A 344 15.79 0.28 -11.43
CA PRO A 344 16.74 -0.82 -11.41
C PRO A 344 18.15 -0.30 -11.10
N LYS A 345 18.95 -1.05 -10.34
CA LYS A 345 20.33 -0.65 -10.05
C LYS A 345 21.10 -0.40 -11.34
N ASN A 346 22.04 0.54 -11.28
CA ASN A 346 22.88 0.95 -12.40
C ASN A 346 22.11 1.47 -13.63
N THR A 347 20.88 1.99 -13.44
CA THR A 347 20.12 2.65 -14.51
C THR A 347 20.08 4.16 -14.36
N THR A 348 20.17 4.83 -15.51
CA THR A 348 19.99 6.28 -15.67
C THR A 348 18.52 6.62 -15.92
N TRP A 349 18.16 7.89 -15.73
CA TRP A 349 16.81 8.38 -16.02
C TRP A 349 16.37 8.20 -17.49
N ALA A 350 17.31 8.21 -18.43
CA ALA A 350 17.00 7.96 -19.85
C ALA A 350 16.58 6.50 -20.10
N GLN A 351 17.15 5.55 -19.37
CA GLN A 351 16.82 4.12 -19.46
C GLN A 351 15.44 3.78 -18.84
N ALA A 352 14.89 4.67 -18.01
CA ALA A 352 13.49 4.59 -17.57
C ALA A 352 12.48 5.01 -18.66
N LYS A 353 12.90 5.10 -19.93
CA LYS A 353 12.07 5.40 -21.12
C LYS A 353 11.07 6.55 -20.89
N PRO A 354 11.53 7.73 -20.44
CA PRO A 354 10.63 8.80 -20.01
C PRO A 354 9.78 9.34 -21.16
N SER A 355 8.52 9.68 -20.90
CA SER A 355 7.62 10.32 -21.86
C SER A 355 6.81 11.45 -21.21
N LEU A 356 6.37 12.45 -21.98
CA LEU A 356 5.57 13.56 -21.46
C LEU A 356 4.11 13.39 -21.85
N GLN A 357 3.22 13.47 -20.86
CA GLN A 357 1.78 13.62 -21.06
C GLN A 357 1.37 15.04 -20.64
N ILE A 358 0.85 15.83 -21.58
CA ILE A 358 0.29 17.15 -21.30
C ILE A 358 -1.13 16.99 -20.74
N ASP A 359 -1.45 17.76 -19.71
CA ASP A 359 -2.77 17.77 -19.06
C ASP A 359 -3.84 18.29 -20.03
N LYS A 360 -5.04 17.70 -20.00
CA LYS A 360 -6.11 17.97 -20.99
C LYS A 360 -6.39 19.47 -21.16
N GLN A 361 -6.44 20.23 -20.07
CA GLN A 361 -6.73 21.66 -20.08
C GLN A 361 -5.67 22.53 -20.80
N HIS A 362 -4.42 22.05 -20.88
CA HIS A 362 -3.29 22.76 -21.50
C HIS A 362 -2.93 22.17 -22.87
N ARG A 363 -3.74 21.25 -23.40
CA ARG A 363 -3.46 20.49 -24.60
C ARG A 363 -4.34 20.96 -25.74
N SER A 364 -3.73 21.35 -26.85
CA SER A 364 -4.42 21.61 -28.12
C SER A 364 -5.00 20.33 -28.72
N VAL A 365 -5.86 20.49 -29.73
CA VAL A 365 -6.44 19.38 -30.51
C VAL A 365 -5.38 18.46 -31.12
N THR A 366 -4.20 19.01 -31.46
CA THR A 366 -3.06 18.24 -32.00
C THR A 366 -2.14 17.64 -30.93
N GLY A 367 -2.53 17.71 -29.65
CA GLY A 367 -1.75 17.16 -28.54
C GLY A 367 -0.61 18.05 -28.03
N LYS A 368 -0.37 19.23 -28.63
CA LYS A 368 0.68 20.17 -28.25
C LYS A 368 0.28 21.04 -27.05
N LEU A 369 1.26 21.51 -26.28
CA LEU A 369 1.06 22.47 -25.18
C LEU A 369 0.54 23.79 -25.76
N GLN A 370 -0.51 24.37 -25.18
CA GLN A 370 -1.13 25.59 -25.68
C GLN A 370 -1.20 26.71 -24.65
N ALA A 371 -1.18 27.95 -25.13
CA ALA A 371 -1.43 29.13 -24.33
C ALA A 371 -2.95 29.29 -24.02
N PRO A 372 -3.32 29.98 -22.92
CA PRO A 372 -2.45 30.66 -21.96
C PRO A 372 -1.83 29.71 -20.93
N LEU A 373 -0.65 30.08 -20.42
CA LEU A 373 0.04 29.39 -19.32
C LEU A 373 0.46 30.41 -18.26
N LYS A 374 0.35 30.04 -16.98
CA LYS A 374 0.93 30.80 -15.86
C LYS A 374 2.29 30.23 -15.48
N LYS A 375 3.19 31.09 -14.98
CA LYS A 375 4.47 30.63 -14.41
C LYS A 375 4.20 29.78 -13.18
N GLY A 376 4.80 28.59 -13.11
CA GLY A 376 4.64 27.65 -12.00
C GLY A 376 3.40 26.75 -12.10
N GLU A 377 2.54 26.94 -13.11
CA GLU A 377 1.35 26.13 -13.32
C GLU A 377 1.70 24.70 -13.75
N LYS A 378 1.03 23.70 -13.16
CA LYS A 378 1.15 22.30 -13.59
C LYS A 378 0.57 22.16 -15.01
N VAL A 379 1.39 21.74 -15.95
CA VAL A 379 1.00 21.61 -17.37
C VAL A 379 0.95 20.18 -17.87
N GLY A 380 1.48 19.24 -17.09
CA GLY A 380 1.56 17.86 -17.49
C GLY A 380 2.28 16.97 -16.49
N THR A 381 2.63 15.79 -16.97
CA THR A 381 3.24 14.71 -16.20
C THR A 381 4.30 14.03 -17.04
N VAL A 382 5.53 13.93 -16.52
CA VAL A 382 6.54 13.02 -17.05
C VAL A 382 6.21 11.62 -16.53
N LYS A 383 5.97 10.68 -17.44
CA LYS A 383 5.85 9.26 -17.14
C LYS A 383 7.23 8.63 -17.21
N LEU A 384 7.62 7.96 -16.14
CA LEU A 384 8.80 7.11 -16.09
C LEU A 384 8.34 5.66 -16.15
N HIS A 385 9.01 4.84 -16.94
CA HIS A 385 8.73 3.42 -17.15
C HIS A 385 9.96 2.59 -16.74
N PRO A 386 10.25 2.46 -15.43
CA PRO A 386 11.34 1.63 -14.96
C PRO A 386 11.09 0.16 -15.35
N ALA A 387 12.12 -0.56 -15.77
CA ALA A 387 11.98 -1.96 -16.14
C ALA A 387 11.48 -2.80 -14.94
N GLY A 388 10.51 -3.69 -15.18
CA GLY A 388 9.94 -4.55 -14.15
C GLY A 388 9.03 -3.89 -13.11
N LEU A 389 8.91 -2.54 -13.11
CA LEU A 389 7.99 -1.80 -12.24
C LEU A 389 6.86 -1.14 -13.05
N PRO A 390 5.70 -0.90 -12.42
CA PRO A 390 4.66 -0.04 -12.99
C PRO A 390 5.16 1.39 -13.31
N THR A 391 4.43 2.06 -14.20
CA THR A 391 4.75 3.43 -14.63
C THR A 391 4.59 4.43 -13.47
N MET A 392 5.64 5.20 -13.21
CA MET A 392 5.62 6.31 -12.25
C MET A 392 5.24 7.62 -12.96
N LYS A 393 4.39 8.43 -12.32
CA LYS A 393 3.89 9.71 -12.85
C LYS A 393 4.48 10.86 -12.05
N VAL A 394 5.25 11.72 -12.71
CA VAL A 394 5.93 12.87 -12.08
C VAL A 394 5.38 14.19 -12.63
N PRO A 395 4.60 14.95 -11.85
CA PRO A 395 4.04 16.23 -12.27
C PRO A 395 5.11 17.26 -12.64
N VAL A 396 4.86 18.02 -13.71
CA VAL A 396 5.74 19.09 -14.18
C VAL A 396 4.97 20.39 -14.41
N LYS A 397 5.67 21.50 -14.19
CA LYS A 397 5.14 22.87 -14.32
C LYS A 397 5.85 23.69 -15.38
N SER A 398 5.15 24.66 -15.96
CA SER A 398 5.75 25.66 -16.85
C SER A 398 6.65 26.62 -16.06
N THR A 399 7.82 26.97 -16.58
CA THR A 399 8.68 27.99 -15.96
C THR A 399 8.39 29.42 -16.42
N HIS A 400 7.49 29.60 -17.39
CA HIS A 400 7.15 30.91 -17.95
C HIS A 400 5.63 31.13 -17.95
N ALA A 401 5.23 32.39 -17.84
CA ALA A 401 3.91 32.84 -18.24
C ALA A 401 3.89 33.07 -19.76
N ILE A 402 2.86 32.57 -20.44
CA ILE A 402 2.70 32.71 -21.89
C ILE A 402 1.25 33.10 -22.18
N LEU A 403 1.07 34.28 -22.77
CA LEU A 403 -0.24 34.79 -23.15
C LEU A 403 -0.72 34.15 -24.44
N LYS A 404 -2.04 33.93 -24.53
CA LYS A 404 -2.71 33.49 -25.75
C LYS A 404 -2.73 34.64 -26.75
N THR A 405 -2.56 34.33 -28.03
CA THR A 405 -2.80 35.27 -29.12
C THR A 405 -4.29 35.43 -29.35
N PHE A 406 -4.72 36.64 -29.66
CA PHE A 406 -6.07 36.95 -30.14
C PHE A 406 -5.94 37.20 -31.64
N PHE A 407 -5.91 36.13 -32.42
CA PHE A 407 -6.09 36.16 -33.86
C PHE A 407 -7.04 35.04 -34.23
#